data_AF-A0A4S2BTC7-F1
#
_entry.id   AF-A0A4S2BTC7-F1
#
_cell.length_a   1.000
_cell.length_b   1.000
_cell.length_c   1.000
_cell.angle_alpha   90.00
_cell.angle_beta   90.00
_cell.angle_gamma   90.00
#
_symmetry.space_group_name_H-M   'P 1'
#
loop_
_entity.id
_entity.type
_entity.pdbx_description
1 polymer ?
#
loop_
_entity_poly.entity_id
_entity_poly.type
_entity_poly.pdbx_seq_one_letter_code
_entity_poly.pdbx_strand_id
1 'polypeptide(L)'
;MKVKKLGLLFLALPFLFGFTNIAHRGDNELGKYAEHSFEAYDHAAVEGANYLELDLQETKDGVLVVSHDDNLSRVFGVDKSIPRSKYADLIDYHNQSGEPIHSLKEIFQRYQADPSLKFMIETRVNDGTSMEKPLVDLIKQYHLNNRVLLESFSLDSLKKLAKLAPDIPRTQLGGDYREIGDNQYYASGLYSHEAANYLKDHGKKYLLWGVNSDRAMKFYQANHHVDGILTDYPNRLAKVDPQKRLGSVFDDKNSEPKKIQGQLYVKGFENCPVSVYKGYGERRQYSGVRLQADVLRQFTQIASENGNLWYCLGDDLWIKGNFVKYNKGAVAIAPRVQNGLVMTVKTTPIYGDANCEDNAGRQLRDNSQWHYFAVYKNAGHSAYNLGGNQWIEAQDVKIVK
;
A
#
# COMPACT_ATOMS: atom_id res chain seq x y z
N MET A 1 -27.39 46.50 27.70
CA MET A 1 -26.95 45.09 27.88
C MET A 1 -26.95 44.41 26.52
N LYS A 2 -25.78 44.26 25.87
CA LYS A 2 -25.65 43.54 24.60
C LYS A 2 -25.13 42.13 24.89
N VAL A 3 -25.98 41.12 24.69
CA VAL A 3 -25.60 39.72 24.80
C VAL A 3 -24.81 39.35 23.53
N LYS A 4 -23.51 39.08 23.67
CA LYS A 4 -22.71 38.48 22.60
C LYS A 4 -23.17 37.04 22.42
N LYS A 5 -23.75 36.72 21.26
CA LYS A 5 -23.93 35.33 20.81
C LYS A 5 -22.54 34.71 20.63
N LEU A 6 -22.15 33.83 21.55
CA LEU A 6 -21.01 32.96 21.38
C LEU A 6 -21.43 31.89 20.36
N GLY A 7 -21.00 32.04 19.11
CA GLY A 7 -21.16 31.00 18.11
C GLY A 7 -20.30 29.81 18.52
N LEU A 8 -20.93 28.67 18.80
CA LEU A 8 -20.23 27.40 18.87
C LEU A 8 -19.62 27.12 17.49
N LEU A 9 -18.31 27.28 17.37
CA LEU A 9 -17.55 26.74 16.26
C LEU A 9 -17.55 25.22 16.46
N PHE A 10 -18.47 24.51 15.80
CA PHE A 10 -18.33 23.07 15.60
C PHE A 10 -17.13 22.86 14.68
N LEU A 11 -15.93 22.80 15.25
CA LEU A 11 -14.77 22.17 14.60
C LEU A 11 -15.12 20.69 14.48
N ALA A 12 -15.71 20.31 13.35
CA ALA A 12 -15.79 18.91 12.96
C ALA A 12 -14.36 18.45 12.76
N LEU A 13 -13.74 17.89 13.80
CA LEU A 13 -12.49 17.15 13.71
C LEU A 13 -12.84 15.79 13.09
N PRO A 14 -12.58 15.55 11.78
CA PRO A 14 -12.93 14.28 11.13
C PRO A 14 -12.02 13.11 11.57
N PHE A 15 -11.06 13.41 12.45
CA PHE A 15 -10.15 12.47 13.09
C PHE A 15 -10.66 12.15 14.51
N LEU A 16 -11.83 11.51 14.57
CA LEU A 16 -12.43 11.04 15.82
C LEU A 16 -11.64 9.87 16.44
N PHE A 17 -11.65 9.86 17.77
CA PHE A 17 -11.10 8.92 18.74
C PHE A 17 -11.11 7.43 18.32
N GLY A 18 -9.99 6.75 18.57
CA GLY A 18 -9.83 5.31 18.38
C GLY A 18 -8.41 4.97 17.94
N PHE A 19 -8.03 3.70 18.09
CA PHE A 19 -6.76 3.19 17.58
C PHE A 19 -6.79 3.13 16.05
N THR A 20 -5.77 3.64 15.37
CA THR A 20 -5.75 3.76 13.90
C THR A 20 -5.03 2.57 13.26
N ASN A 21 -5.72 1.88 12.35
CA ASN A 21 -5.16 0.84 11.48
C ASN A 21 -4.76 1.46 10.13
N ILE A 22 -3.46 1.53 9.86
CA ILE A 22 -2.92 2.12 8.64
C ILE A 22 -2.25 1.00 7.82
N ALA A 23 -2.74 0.80 6.60
CA ALA A 23 -2.22 -0.22 5.68
C ALA A 23 -0.96 0.32 4.98
N HIS A 24 0.21 -0.11 5.45
CA HIS A 24 1.51 0.30 4.94
C HIS A 24 1.68 -0.20 3.51
N ARG A 25 1.66 0.74 2.55
CA ARG A 25 1.69 0.46 1.10
C ARG A 25 0.55 -0.46 0.61
N GLY A 26 -0.57 -0.47 1.33
CA GLY A 26 -1.67 -1.42 1.15
C GLY A 26 -1.53 -2.66 2.04
N ASP A 27 -2.19 -3.76 1.68
CA ASP A 27 -2.02 -5.04 2.35
C ASP A 27 -0.94 -5.86 1.63
N ASN A 28 0.31 -5.84 2.11
CA ASN A 28 1.44 -6.51 1.45
C ASN A 28 1.56 -8.00 1.86
N GLU A 29 1.12 -8.40 3.07
CA GLU A 29 1.18 -9.76 3.63
C GLU A 29 2.45 -10.58 3.26
N LEU A 30 3.66 -10.06 3.53
CA LEU A 30 4.94 -10.70 3.13
C LEU A 30 5.10 -10.90 1.62
N GLY A 31 4.66 -9.94 0.81
CA GLY A 31 4.76 -10.00 -0.64
C GLY A 31 3.73 -10.90 -1.28
N LYS A 32 2.64 -11.25 -0.60
CA LYS A 32 1.52 -11.97 -1.22
C LYS A 32 0.84 -11.08 -2.27
N TYR A 33 0.65 -9.81 -1.95
CA TYR A 33 0.13 -8.80 -2.86
C TYR A 33 1.23 -7.76 -3.10
N ALA A 34 1.33 -7.22 -4.32
CA ALA A 34 2.35 -6.20 -4.60
C ALA A 34 2.07 -4.92 -3.79
N GLU A 35 3.11 -4.34 -3.17
CA GLU A 35 2.99 -3.03 -2.56
C GLU A 35 2.54 -1.98 -3.58
N HIS A 36 1.76 -1.00 -3.11
CA HIS A 36 1.14 0.05 -3.91
C HIS A 36 0.30 -0.41 -5.12
N SER A 37 -0.18 -1.66 -5.11
CA SER A 37 -1.11 -2.18 -6.11
C SER A 37 -2.57 -1.93 -5.73
N PHE A 38 -3.46 -1.87 -6.72
CA PHE A 38 -4.90 -1.86 -6.47
C PHE A 38 -5.36 -3.10 -5.74
N GLU A 39 -4.80 -4.28 -6.03
CA GLU A 39 -5.12 -5.50 -5.28
C GLU A 39 -4.82 -5.35 -3.78
N ALA A 40 -3.64 -4.85 -3.42
CA ALA A 40 -3.25 -4.63 -2.01
C ALA A 40 -4.12 -3.56 -1.33
N TYR A 41 -4.42 -2.46 -2.03
CA TYR A 41 -5.27 -1.39 -1.51
C TYR A 41 -6.74 -1.80 -1.37
N ASP A 42 -7.29 -2.51 -2.35
CA ASP A 42 -8.66 -3.01 -2.31
C ASP A 42 -8.84 -3.97 -1.14
N HIS A 43 -7.89 -4.88 -0.94
CA HIS A 43 -7.88 -5.80 0.20
C HIS A 43 -7.82 -5.03 1.52
N ALA A 44 -6.90 -4.08 1.68
CA ALA A 44 -6.83 -3.23 2.87
C ALA A 44 -8.15 -2.48 3.15
N ALA A 45 -8.79 -1.95 2.11
CA ALA A 45 -10.02 -1.16 2.23
C ALA A 45 -11.23 -1.98 2.73
N VAL A 46 -11.36 -3.23 2.29
CA VAL A 46 -12.46 -4.13 2.70
C VAL A 46 -12.17 -4.93 3.97
N GLU A 47 -10.90 -5.09 4.33
CA GLU A 47 -10.44 -5.78 5.55
C GLU A 47 -10.29 -4.85 6.76
N GLY A 48 -10.73 -3.58 6.64
CA GLY A 48 -10.93 -2.69 7.78
C GLY A 48 -9.75 -1.79 8.12
N ALA A 49 -8.86 -1.50 7.16
CA ALA A 49 -7.92 -0.38 7.28
C ALA A 49 -8.68 0.96 7.37
N ASN A 50 -8.20 1.87 8.22
CA ASN A 50 -8.69 3.23 8.28
C ASN A 50 -8.03 4.13 7.23
N TYR A 51 -6.74 3.88 6.99
CA TYR A 51 -5.91 4.60 6.02
C TYR A 51 -5.22 3.63 5.08
N LEU A 52 -5.13 4.01 3.80
CA LEU A 52 -4.12 3.51 2.89
C LEU A 52 -2.91 4.43 2.99
N GLU A 53 -1.74 3.88 3.29
CA GLU A 53 -0.48 4.64 3.27
C GLU A 53 0.14 4.58 1.86
N LEU A 54 0.60 5.74 1.39
CA LEU A 54 1.04 6.00 0.02
C LEU A 54 2.40 6.73 0.04
N ASP A 55 3.46 6.01 -0.32
CA ASP A 55 4.76 6.60 -0.65
C ASP A 55 4.71 7.31 -2.02
N LEU A 56 5.15 8.56 -2.10
CA LEU A 56 5.18 9.28 -3.37
C LEU A 56 6.57 9.35 -4.00
N GLN A 57 6.58 9.20 -5.31
CA GLN A 57 7.67 9.61 -6.21
C GLN A 57 7.12 10.53 -7.28
N GLU A 58 8.00 11.30 -7.92
CA GLU A 58 7.65 12.19 -9.02
C GLU A 58 8.42 11.77 -10.27
N THR A 59 7.71 11.61 -11.39
CA THR A 59 8.32 11.30 -12.69
C THR A 59 8.99 12.52 -13.30
N LYS A 60 9.81 12.33 -14.34
CA LYS A 60 10.49 13.43 -15.06
C LYS A 60 9.54 14.49 -15.61
N ASP A 61 8.32 14.09 -15.95
CA ASP A 61 7.25 14.94 -16.47
C ASP A 61 6.26 15.43 -15.39
N GLY A 62 6.60 15.28 -14.10
CA GLY A 62 5.88 15.88 -12.98
C GLY A 62 4.63 15.11 -12.53
N VAL A 63 4.49 13.83 -12.92
CA VAL A 63 3.39 12.98 -12.47
C VAL A 63 3.74 12.38 -11.11
N LEU A 64 2.88 12.59 -10.12
CA LEU A 64 2.98 11.92 -8.82
C LEU A 64 2.52 10.47 -8.95
N VAL A 65 3.41 9.54 -8.62
CA VAL A 65 3.17 8.09 -8.65
C VAL A 65 3.38 7.51 -7.26
N VAL A 66 2.73 6.36 -7.00
CA VAL A 66 2.89 5.63 -5.74
C VAL A 66 4.00 4.59 -5.86
N SER A 67 5.07 4.77 -5.09
CA SER A 67 6.23 3.86 -5.03
C SER A 67 7.09 4.23 -3.83
N HIS A 68 7.51 3.25 -3.05
CA HIS A 68 8.46 3.48 -1.96
C HIS A 68 9.84 3.89 -2.50
N ASP A 69 10.38 3.10 -3.42
CA ASP A 69 11.70 3.34 -4.01
C ASP A 69 11.58 4.33 -5.18
N ASP A 70 12.67 5.03 -5.47
CA ASP A 70 12.80 5.91 -6.64
C ASP A 70 13.11 5.14 -7.95
N ASN A 71 13.06 3.81 -7.90
CA ASN A 71 13.39 2.90 -9.00
C ASN A 71 12.43 1.70 -9.02
N LEU A 72 12.16 1.19 -10.21
CA LEU A 72 11.30 0.04 -10.47
C LEU A 72 11.95 -1.34 -10.14
N SER A 73 13.25 -1.42 -9.83
CA SER A 73 13.98 -2.71 -9.74
C SER A 73 13.35 -3.72 -8.78
N ARG A 74 12.95 -3.29 -7.58
CA ARG A 74 12.48 -4.22 -6.52
C ARG A 74 11.08 -4.75 -6.77
N VAL A 75 10.16 -3.90 -7.22
CA VAL A 75 8.73 -4.23 -7.34
C VAL A 75 8.36 -4.71 -8.75
N PHE A 76 9.03 -4.20 -9.78
CA PHE A 76 8.74 -4.47 -11.18
C PHE A 76 9.86 -5.25 -11.89
N GLY A 77 11.03 -5.42 -11.25
CA GLY A 77 12.13 -6.22 -11.79
C GLY A 77 12.93 -5.56 -12.91
N VAL A 78 12.77 -4.25 -13.12
CA VAL A 78 13.50 -3.50 -14.15
C VAL A 78 14.28 -2.35 -13.53
N ASP A 79 15.52 -2.16 -13.94
CA ASP A 79 16.30 -0.98 -13.55
C ASP A 79 15.84 0.26 -14.29
N LYS A 80 14.90 0.98 -13.67
CA LYS A 80 14.40 2.21 -14.25
C LYS A 80 14.11 3.22 -13.17
N SER A 81 14.88 4.30 -13.18
CA SER A 81 14.69 5.43 -12.29
C SER A 81 13.39 6.16 -12.63
N ILE A 82 12.51 6.31 -11.63
CA ILE A 82 11.23 7.01 -11.73
C ILE A 82 11.47 8.52 -11.99
N PRO A 83 12.31 9.24 -11.22
CA PRO A 83 12.56 10.66 -11.46
C PRO A 83 13.20 11.00 -12.82
N ARG A 84 13.80 10.01 -13.49
CA ARG A 84 14.45 10.19 -14.80
C ARG A 84 13.61 9.73 -15.98
N SER A 85 12.44 9.16 -15.75
CA SER A 85 11.56 8.60 -16.78
C SER A 85 10.24 9.36 -16.85
N LYS A 86 9.60 9.40 -18.02
CA LYS A 86 8.23 9.92 -18.12
C LYS A 86 7.25 8.86 -17.65
N TYR A 87 6.10 9.26 -17.12
CA TYR A 87 5.09 8.33 -16.64
C TYR A 87 4.66 7.30 -17.70
N ALA A 88 4.43 7.75 -18.94
CA ALA A 88 4.05 6.89 -20.05
C ALA A 88 5.08 5.80 -20.38
N ASP A 89 6.37 6.00 -20.03
CA ASP A 89 7.42 5.01 -20.26
C ASP A 89 7.51 3.98 -19.12
N LEU A 90 6.77 4.17 -18.02
CA LEU A 90 6.80 3.31 -16.84
C LEU A 90 5.62 2.33 -16.77
N ILE A 91 4.49 2.67 -17.40
CA ILE A 91 3.27 1.87 -17.36
C ILE A 91 3.34 0.55 -18.15
N ASP A 92 4.39 0.36 -18.94
CA ASP A 92 4.65 -0.90 -19.66
C ASP A 92 5.21 -2.00 -18.74
N TYR A 93 5.76 -1.62 -17.57
CA TYR A 93 6.27 -2.58 -16.58
C TYR A 93 5.18 -2.90 -15.58
N HIS A 94 5.07 -4.18 -15.24
CA HIS A 94 3.99 -4.68 -14.41
C HIS A 94 4.58 -5.46 -13.24
N ASN A 95 3.99 -5.31 -12.05
CA ASN A 95 4.39 -6.03 -10.85
C ASN A 95 3.84 -7.48 -10.83
N GLN A 96 4.09 -8.22 -9.75
CA GLN A 96 3.63 -9.61 -9.59
C GLN A 96 2.09 -9.81 -9.65
N SER A 97 1.31 -8.74 -9.44
CA SER A 97 -0.16 -8.74 -9.59
C SER A 97 -0.60 -8.41 -11.02
N GLY A 98 0.34 -8.17 -11.94
CA GLY A 98 0.08 -7.76 -13.31
C GLY A 98 -0.36 -6.29 -13.41
N GLU A 99 -0.02 -5.47 -12.41
CA GLU A 99 -0.39 -4.05 -12.35
C GLU A 99 0.80 -3.16 -12.72
N PRO A 100 0.58 -2.09 -13.51
CA PRO A 100 1.60 -1.07 -13.72
C PRO A 100 1.80 -0.20 -12.48
N ILE A 101 2.78 0.70 -12.52
CA ILE A 101 2.88 1.77 -11.53
C ILE A 101 1.69 2.72 -11.66
N HIS A 102 1.07 3.07 -10.54
CA HIS A 102 -0.12 3.92 -10.50
C HIS A 102 0.22 5.37 -10.18
N SER A 103 -0.47 6.30 -10.82
CA SER A 103 -0.48 7.71 -10.44
C SER A 103 -1.38 7.94 -9.23
N LEU A 104 -1.03 8.93 -8.40
CA LEU A 104 -1.88 9.33 -7.26
C LEU A 104 -3.29 9.75 -7.72
N LYS A 105 -3.39 10.30 -8.93
CA LYS A 105 -4.66 10.66 -9.57
C LYS A 105 -5.57 9.44 -9.76
N GLU A 106 -5.04 8.32 -10.22
CA GLU A 106 -5.79 7.07 -10.40
C GLU A 106 -6.25 6.49 -9.07
N ILE A 107 -5.39 6.54 -8.04
CA ILE A 107 -5.74 6.15 -6.66
C ILE A 107 -6.94 7.00 -6.18
N PHE A 108 -6.89 8.32 -6.30
CA PHE A 108 -8.00 9.18 -5.89
C PHE A 108 -9.28 8.91 -6.70
N GLN A 109 -9.19 8.70 -8.02
CA GLN A 109 -10.35 8.37 -8.85
C GLN A 109 -11.05 7.08 -8.44
N ARG A 110 -10.28 6.06 -8.04
CA ARG A 110 -10.76 4.76 -7.62
C ARG A 110 -11.48 4.81 -6.26
N TYR A 111 -10.88 5.51 -5.30
CA TYR A 111 -11.27 5.42 -3.88
C TYR A 111 -12.08 6.61 -3.35
N GLN A 112 -12.19 7.72 -4.09
CA GLN A 112 -12.91 8.91 -3.60
C GLN A 112 -14.40 8.64 -3.27
N ALA A 113 -15.04 7.69 -3.96
CA ALA A 113 -16.46 7.39 -3.80
C ALA A 113 -16.82 6.70 -2.46
N ASP A 114 -15.84 6.09 -1.78
CA ASP A 114 -15.99 5.62 -0.41
C ASP A 114 -15.53 6.71 0.57
N PRO A 115 -16.43 7.44 1.24
CA PRO A 115 -16.05 8.51 2.17
C PRO A 115 -15.36 8.01 3.45
N SER A 116 -15.43 6.70 3.74
CA SER A 116 -14.85 6.13 4.97
C SER A 116 -13.35 5.87 4.86
N LEU A 117 -12.83 5.67 3.65
CA LEU A 117 -11.41 5.37 3.42
C LEU A 117 -10.57 6.65 3.44
N LYS A 118 -9.46 6.65 4.17
CA LYS A 118 -8.56 7.81 4.25
C LYS A 118 -7.20 7.47 3.65
N PHE A 119 -6.38 8.49 3.43
CA PHE A 119 -5.04 8.35 2.87
C PHE A 119 -4.01 8.94 3.84
N MET A 120 -2.93 8.21 4.05
CA MET A 120 -1.72 8.71 4.68
C MET A 120 -0.68 8.82 3.58
N ILE A 121 -0.12 10.00 3.34
CA ILE A 121 0.64 10.25 2.11
C ILE A 121 2.02 10.78 2.47
N GLU A 122 3.04 9.98 2.18
CA GLU A 122 4.44 10.33 2.41
C GLU A 122 5.00 11.15 1.25
N THR A 123 5.55 12.31 1.60
CA THR A 123 6.39 13.09 0.67
C THR A 123 7.86 12.70 0.82
N ARG A 124 8.51 12.45 -0.32
CA ARG A 124 9.95 12.18 -0.42
C ARG A 124 10.70 13.44 -0.87
N VAL A 125 11.96 13.54 -0.45
CA VAL A 125 12.87 14.58 -0.95
C VAL A 125 13.82 13.93 -1.92
N ASN A 126 13.64 14.22 -3.21
CA ASN A 126 14.60 13.87 -4.26
C ASN A 126 15.31 15.14 -4.73
N ASP A 127 16.52 14.99 -5.27
CA ASP A 127 17.29 16.12 -5.78
C ASP A 127 16.50 16.90 -6.83
N GLY A 128 16.11 18.14 -6.50
CA GLY A 128 15.49 19.08 -7.43
C GLY A 128 13.97 18.98 -7.59
N THR A 129 13.27 18.11 -6.87
CA THR A 129 11.79 18.06 -6.90
C THR A 129 11.15 18.61 -5.63
N SER A 130 9.98 19.24 -5.76
CA SER A 130 9.17 19.72 -4.64
C SER A 130 7.72 19.28 -4.86
N MET A 131 7.45 18.00 -4.55
CA MET A 131 6.15 17.37 -4.74
C MET A 131 5.04 17.89 -3.81
N GLU A 132 5.38 18.67 -2.78
CA GLU A 132 4.44 19.16 -1.77
C GLU A 132 3.33 20.02 -2.39
N LYS A 133 3.68 20.90 -3.33
CA LYS A 133 2.69 21.77 -4.00
C LYS A 133 1.79 20.98 -4.95
N PRO A 134 2.32 20.19 -5.92
CA PRO A 134 1.49 19.31 -6.74
C PRO A 134 0.56 18.39 -5.94
N LEU A 135 1.05 17.84 -4.83
CA LEU A 135 0.27 17.00 -3.93
C LEU A 135 -0.92 17.76 -3.34
N VAL A 136 -0.67 18.93 -2.73
CA VAL A 136 -1.72 19.75 -2.13
C VAL A 136 -2.76 20.21 -3.16
N ASP A 137 -2.32 20.56 -4.37
CA ASP A 137 -3.22 20.93 -5.47
C ASP A 137 -4.12 19.75 -5.87
N LEU A 138 -3.57 18.53 -5.96
CA LEU A 138 -4.34 17.33 -6.29
C LEU A 138 -5.33 16.95 -5.18
N ILE A 139 -4.93 17.05 -3.91
CA ILE A 139 -5.82 16.79 -2.76
C ILE A 139 -7.02 17.75 -2.80
N LYS A 140 -6.79 19.04 -3.08
CA LYS A 140 -7.84 20.05 -3.20
C LYS A 140 -8.75 19.78 -4.40
N GLN A 141 -8.17 19.40 -5.54
CA GLN A 141 -8.92 19.06 -6.76
C GLN A 141 -9.92 17.92 -6.54
N TYR A 142 -9.55 16.93 -5.71
CA TYR A 142 -10.41 15.78 -5.38
C TYR A 142 -11.23 15.98 -4.10
N HIS A 143 -11.18 17.17 -3.48
CA HIS A 143 -11.88 17.50 -2.23
C HIS A 143 -11.55 16.54 -1.06
N LEU A 144 -10.30 16.07 -0.98
CA LEU A 144 -9.86 15.06 -0.01
C LEU A 144 -9.22 15.65 1.25
N ASN A 145 -9.23 16.97 1.45
CA ASN A 145 -8.56 17.64 2.58
C ASN A 145 -8.87 17.00 3.96
N ASN A 146 -10.13 16.59 4.17
CA ASN A 146 -10.60 15.98 5.43
C ASN A 146 -10.35 14.46 5.52
N ARG A 147 -9.71 13.88 4.50
CA ARG A 147 -9.43 12.44 4.35
C ARG A 147 -7.94 12.15 4.18
N VAL A 148 -7.07 13.16 4.31
CA VAL A 148 -5.63 13.01 4.15
C VAL A 148 -4.90 13.31 5.46
N LEU A 149 -3.91 12.48 5.77
CA LEU A 149 -2.84 12.73 6.73
C LEU A 149 -1.54 12.82 5.93
N LEU A 150 -0.81 13.92 6.04
CA LEU A 150 0.46 14.09 5.33
C LEU A 150 1.61 13.60 6.20
N GLU A 151 2.65 13.02 5.61
CA GLU A 151 3.84 12.61 6.37
C GLU A 151 5.14 12.82 5.60
N SER A 152 6.24 12.87 6.35
CA SER A 152 7.60 12.92 5.80
C SER A 152 8.65 12.67 6.88
N PHE A 153 9.79 12.12 6.48
CA PHE A 153 11.03 12.15 7.27
C PHE A 153 11.72 13.54 7.24
N SER A 154 11.36 14.41 6.28
CA SER A 154 11.95 15.74 6.14
C SER A 154 11.14 16.79 6.89
N LEU A 155 11.71 17.35 7.95
CA LEU A 155 11.11 18.48 8.67
C LEU A 155 10.87 19.69 7.77
N ASP A 156 11.70 19.89 6.75
CA ASP A 156 11.53 21.00 5.82
C ASP A 156 10.37 20.76 4.85
N SER A 157 10.12 19.52 4.42
CA SER A 157 8.89 19.15 3.71
C SER A 157 7.67 19.45 4.58
N LEU A 158 7.67 19.01 5.85
CA LEU A 158 6.57 19.26 6.78
C LEU A 158 6.30 20.76 7.00
N LYS A 159 7.35 21.59 7.11
CA LYS A 159 7.22 23.06 7.19
C LYS A 159 6.60 23.66 5.93
N LYS A 160 6.96 23.17 4.74
CA LYS A 160 6.33 23.61 3.49
C LYS A 160 4.85 23.20 3.44
N LEU A 161 4.55 21.95 3.79
CA LEU A 161 3.18 21.43 3.83
C LEU A 161 2.32 22.22 4.83
N ALA A 162 2.87 22.57 6.00
CA ALA A 162 2.18 23.42 6.97
C ALA A 162 1.79 24.80 6.42
N LYS A 163 2.59 25.36 5.50
CA LYS A 163 2.27 26.63 4.80
C LYS A 163 1.25 26.44 3.68
N LEU A 164 1.36 25.35 2.91
CA LEU A 164 0.54 25.09 1.72
C LEU A 164 -0.88 24.59 2.05
N ALA A 165 -0.99 23.82 3.14
CA ALA A 165 -2.22 23.18 3.60
C ALA A 165 -2.25 23.11 5.15
N PRO A 166 -2.38 24.26 5.83
CA PRO A 166 -2.33 24.32 7.30
C PRO A 166 -3.38 23.42 7.97
N ASP A 167 -4.54 23.27 7.35
CA ASP A 167 -5.69 22.51 7.89
C ASP A 167 -5.57 20.99 7.72
N ILE A 168 -4.63 20.49 6.90
CA ILE A 168 -4.40 19.05 6.74
C ILE A 168 -3.40 18.60 7.80
N PRO A 169 -3.73 17.63 8.67
CA PRO A 169 -2.82 17.18 9.72
C PRO A 169 -1.56 16.56 9.13
N ARG A 170 -0.49 16.61 9.93
CA ARG A 170 0.83 16.14 9.53
C ARG A 170 1.44 15.19 10.55
N THR A 171 2.21 14.23 10.06
CA THR A 171 3.00 13.25 10.81
C THR A 171 4.48 13.46 10.56
N GLN A 172 5.25 13.64 11.63
CA GLN A 172 6.70 13.53 11.56
C GLN A 172 7.10 12.06 11.63
N LEU A 173 7.86 11.60 10.63
CA LEU A 173 8.46 10.27 10.62
C LEU A 173 9.86 10.31 11.24
N GLY A 174 10.03 9.69 12.41
CA GLY A 174 11.33 9.57 13.06
C GLY A 174 11.99 10.91 13.43
N GLY A 175 13.31 10.91 13.58
CA GLY A 175 14.05 12.07 14.09
C GLY A 175 13.86 12.27 15.60
N ASP A 176 14.16 13.48 16.09
CA ASP A 176 13.88 13.82 17.50
C ASP A 176 12.39 14.16 17.64
N TYR A 177 11.67 13.41 18.48
CA TYR A 177 10.26 13.64 18.78
C TYR A 177 10.00 15.00 19.46
N ARG A 178 11.03 15.63 20.02
CA ARG A 178 10.97 16.97 20.62
C ARG A 178 10.93 18.08 19.57
N GLU A 179 11.27 17.77 18.32
CA GLU A 179 11.21 18.69 17.18
C GLU A 179 9.86 18.65 16.44
N ILE A 180 8.88 17.91 16.96
CA ILE A 180 7.55 17.73 16.35
C ILE A 180 6.83 19.04 15.99
N GLY A 181 7.10 20.12 16.73
CA GLY A 181 6.54 21.45 16.45
C GLY A 181 5.02 21.42 16.30
N ASP A 182 4.52 21.96 15.18
CA ASP A 182 3.08 22.06 14.88
C ASP A 182 2.48 20.81 14.22
N ASN A 183 3.25 19.73 14.06
CA ASN A 183 2.72 18.47 13.54
C ASN A 183 1.83 17.81 14.60
N GLN A 184 0.74 17.15 14.17
CA GLN A 184 -0.24 16.53 15.07
C GLN A 184 0.20 15.13 15.50
N TYR A 185 0.95 14.44 14.65
CA TYR A 185 1.37 13.07 14.83
C TYR A 185 2.90 12.96 14.76
N TYR A 186 3.44 12.02 15.52
CA TYR A 186 4.80 11.52 15.40
C TYR A 186 4.74 10.01 15.25
N ALA A 187 5.55 9.47 14.35
CA ALA A 187 5.67 8.03 14.18
C ALA A 187 7.11 7.57 14.41
N SER A 188 7.27 6.34 14.89
CA SER A 188 8.58 5.68 15.07
C SER A 188 8.49 4.18 14.81
N GLY A 189 9.59 3.58 14.35
CA GLY A 189 9.70 2.12 14.19
C GLY A 189 9.89 1.39 15.53
N LEU A 190 10.26 2.12 16.57
CA LEU A 190 10.45 1.59 17.93
C LEU A 190 9.68 2.44 18.93
N TYR A 191 9.01 1.76 19.86
CA TYR A 191 8.31 2.39 20.96
C TYR A 191 9.29 2.96 21.99
N SER A 192 9.06 4.21 22.42
CA SER A 192 9.77 4.85 23.52
C SER A 192 8.77 5.38 24.54
N HIS A 193 8.97 5.01 25.82
CA HIS A 193 8.19 5.56 26.93
C HIS A 193 8.38 7.07 27.10
N GLU A 194 9.60 7.57 26.84
CA GLU A 194 9.91 9.00 26.92
C GLU A 194 9.16 9.78 25.83
N ALA A 195 9.22 9.28 24.59
CA ALA A 195 8.47 9.87 23.47
C ALA A 195 6.96 9.82 23.72
N ALA A 196 6.44 8.67 24.18
CA ALA A 196 5.04 8.49 24.51
C ALA A 196 4.54 9.53 25.54
N ASN A 197 5.27 9.73 26.62
CA ASN A 197 4.92 10.71 27.65
C ASN A 197 5.03 12.14 27.11
N TYR A 198 6.12 12.47 26.43
CA TYR A 198 6.30 13.80 25.83
C TYR A 198 5.17 14.14 24.87
N LEU A 199 4.85 13.25 23.93
CA LEU A 199 3.80 13.47 22.94
C LEU A 199 2.44 13.66 23.60
N LYS A 200 2.11 12.82 24.60
CA LYS A 200 0.88 12.95 25.38
C LYS A 200 0.79 14.30 26.09
N ASP A 201 1.84 14.72 26.77
CA ASP A 201 1.89 15.99 27.51
C ASP A 201 1.76 17.22 26.58
N HIS A 202 2.13 17.06 25.30
CA HIS A 202 2.01 18.09 24.26
C HIS A 202 0.75 17.93 23.38
N GLY A 203 -0.18 17.03 23.75
CA GLY A 203 -1.42 16.80 22.99
C GLY A 203 -1.20 16.24 21.60
N LYS A 204 -0.09 15.54 21.37
CA LYS A 204 0.33 14.92 20.11
C LYS A 204 -0.02 13.44 20.09
N LYS A 205 -0.08 12.89 18.88
CA LYS A 205 -0.43 11.49 18.63
C LYS A 205 0.81 10.66 18.33
N TYR A 206 0.86 9.44 18.84
CA TYR A 206 1.99 8.54 18.65
C TYR A 206 1.62 7.32 17.82
N LEU A 207 2.23 7.20 16.65
CA LEU A 207 2.06 6.07 15.73
C LEU A 207 3.31 5.18 15.74
N LEU A 208 3.12 3.89 15.48
CA LEU A 208 4.24 2.95 15.31
C LEU A 208 4.19 2.31 13.93
N TRP A 209 5.30 2.33 13.19
CA TRP A 209 5.41 1.59 11.93
C TRP A 209 6.20 0.29 12.10
N GLY A 210 6.03 -0.64 11.16
CA GLY A 210 6.73 -1.93 11.16
C GLY A 210 6.22 -2.92 12.21
N VAL A 211 5.04 -2.67 12.80
CA VAL A 211 4.44 -3.57 13.79
C VAL A 211 3.66 -4.67 13.07
N ASN A 212 4.31 -5.82 12.88
CA ASN A 212 3.83 -6.86 11.96
C ASN A 212 3.50 -8.21 12.63
N SER A 213 3.65 -8.34 13.95
CA SER A 213 3.32 -9.57 14.68
C SER A 213 2.06 -9.40 15.52
N ASP A 214 1.19 -10.42 15.56
CA ASP A 214 -0.04 -10.43 16.36
C ASP A 214 0.22 -10.08 17.82
N ARG A 215 1.35 -10.54 18.39
CA ARG A 215 1.74 -10.25 19.77
C ARG A 215 1.99 -8.75 19.96
N ALA A 216 2.76 -8.12 19.06
CA ALA A 216 3.05 -6.70 19.14
C ALA A 216 1.81 -5.85 18.86
N MET A 217 0.99 -6.24 17.87
CA MET A 217 -0.28 -5.57 17.57
C MET A 217 -1.20 -5.54 18.78
N LYS A 218 -1.45 -6.69 19.42
CA LYS A 218 -2.26 -6.78 20.65
C LYS A 218 -1.69 -5.93 21.79
N PHE A 219 -0.37 -5.96 21.96
CA PHE A 219 0.30 -5.20 23.01
C PHE A 219 0.11 -3.69 22.83
N TYR A 220 0.33 -3.16 21.62
CA TYR A 220 0.21 -1.73 21.36
C TYR A 220 -1.23 -1.25 21.24
N GLN A 221 -2.17 -2.07 20.77
CA GLN A 221 -3.60 -1.75 20.83
C GLN A 221 -4.13 -1.57 22.27
N ALA A 222 -3.57 -2.31 23.22
CA ALA A 222 -3.89 -2.16 24.63
C ALA A 222 -3.14 -1.00 25.32
N ASN A 223 -2.17 -0.38 24.64
CA ASN A 223 -1.38 0.72 25.19
C ASN A 223 -2.06 2.07 24.88
N HIS A 224 -2.59 2.72 25.93
CA HIS A 224 -3.26 4.02 25.82
C HIS A 224 -2.37 5.19 25.37
N HIS A 225 -1.05 4.98 25.23
CA HIS A 225 -0.13 5.97 24.70
C HIS A 225 0.23 5.73 23.22
N VAL A 226 -0.36 4.74 22.56
CA VAL A 226 -0.20 4.50 21.12
C VAL A 226 -1.54 4.71 20.43
N ASP A 227 -1.56 5.61 19.46
CA ASP A 227 -2.78 6.03 18.75
C ASP A 227 -3.01 5.25 17.45
N GLY A 228 -2.01 4.50 16.96
CA GLY A 228 -2.17 3.69 15.76
C GLY A 228 -0.90 2.96 15.33
N ILE A 229 -1.09 2.06 14.37
CA ILE A 229 -0.04 1.25 13.76
C ILE A 229 -0.10 1.39 12.24
N LEU A 230 1.07 1.57 11.63
CA LEU A 230 1.34 1.31 10.22
C LEU A 230 1.88 -0.12 10.08
N THR A 231 1.15 -0.97 9.37
CA THR A 231 1.47 -2.41 9.25
C THR A 231 1.25 -2.94 7.84
N ASP A 232 2.04 -3.95 7.48
CA ASP A 232 1.88 -4.75 6.26
C ASP A 232 0.72 -5.76 6.36
N TYR A 233 0.03 -5.84 7.50
CA TYR A 233 -1.06 -6.79 7.78
C TYR A 233 -2.28 -6.10 8.40
N PRO A 234 -2.90 -5.12 7.71
CA PRO A 234 -4.03 -4.38 8.22
C PRO A 234 -5.22 -5.30 8.58
N ASN A 235 -5.41 -6.40 7.87
CA ASN A 235 -6.44 -7.40 8.14
C ASN A 235 -6.23 -8.10 9.51
N ARG A 236 -4.99 -8.46 9.86
CA ARG A 236 -4.65 -9.06 11.16
C ARG A 236 -4.88 -8.07 12.28
N LEU A 237 -4.43 -6.83 12.09
CA LEU A 237 -4.62 -5.76 13.07
C LEU A 237 -6.11 -5.49 13.34
N ALA A 238 -6.94 -5.52 12.29
CA ALA A 238 -8.38 -5.38 12.43
C ALA A 238 -9.01 -6.50 13.28
N LYS A 239 -8.55 -7.76 13.12
CA LYS A 239 -9.07 -8.92 13.87
C LYS A 239 -8.64 -8.97 15.32
N VAL A 240 -7.49 -8.39 15.68
CA VAL A 240 -6.99 -8.40 17.06
C VAL A 240 -7.50 -7.23 17.91
N ASP A 241 -8.21 -6.26 17.31
CA ASP A 241 -8.69 -5.04 17.96
C ASP A 241 -9.65 -5.32 19.14
N PRO A 242 -9.24 -5.05 20.39
CA PRO A 242 -10.06 -5.28 21.57
C PRO A 242 -11.19 -4.24 21.75
N GLN A 243 -11.09 -3.04 21.16
CA GLN A 243 -12.17 -2.03 21.22
C GLN A 243 -13.36 -2.42 20.33
N LYS A 244 -13.10 -3.12 19.22
CA LYS A 244 -14.16 -3.70 18.37
C LYS A 244 -14.88 -4.89 19.01
N ARG A 245 -14.30 -5.53 20.05
CA ARG A 245 -14.98 -6.59 20.83
C ARG A 245 -16.17 -6.09 21.65
N LEU A 246 -16.30 -4.78 21.88
CA LEU A 246 -17.38 -4.20 22.70
C LEU A 246 -18.60 -3.70 21.89
N GLY A 247 -18.71 -3.99 20.59
CA GLY A 247 -19.89 -3.57 19.82
C GLY A 247 -20.05 -4.09 18.40
N SER A 248 -19.08 -4.77 17.80
CA SER A 248 -19.27 -5.42 16.51
C SER A 248 -18.52 -6.74 16.48
N VAL A 249 -19.27 -7.84 16.58
CA VAL A 249 -18.78 -9.14 16.10
C VAL A 249 -18.29 -8.90 14.68
N PHE A 250 -17.00 -9.10 14.42
CA PHE A 250 -16.58 -9.41 13.07
C PHE A 250 -17.28 -10.72 12.74
N ASP A 251 -18.48 -10.61 12.17
CA ASP A 251 -18.93 -11.66 11.30
C ASP A 251 -18.01 -11.52 10.08
N ASP A 252 -16.87 -12.24 10.13
CA ASP A 252 -15.89 -12.42 9.04
C ASP A 252 -16.58 -12.79 7.70
N LYS A 253 -17.90 -13.06 7.76
CA LYS A 253 -18.77 -13.43 6.68
C LYS A 253 -19.28 -12.30 5.78
N ASN A 254 -19.29 -11.01 6.14
CA ASN A 254 -19.69 -9.94 5.18
C ASN A 254 -19.38 -8.53 5.71
N SER A 255 -18.25 -7.91 5.33
CA SER A 255 -18.20 -6.44 5.32
C SER A 255 -19.13 -5.94 4.22
N GLU A 256 -19.91 -4.89 4.48
CA GLU A 256 -20.76 -4.30 3.45
C GLU A 256 -19.91 -3.88 2.24
N PRO A 257 -20.41 -4.07 1.01
CA PRO A 257 -19.72 -3.62 -0.19
C PRO A 257 -19.26 -2.16 -0.10
N LYS A 258 -17.97 -1.95 -0.36
CA LYS A 258 -17.34 -0.63 -0.39
C LYS A 258 -17.56 -0.02 -1.78
N LYS A 259 -17.96 1.25 -1.84
CA LYS A 259 -18.15 2.01 -3.09
C LYS A 259 -16.80 2.41 -3.68
N ILE A 260 -16.10 1.44 -4.22
CA ILE A 260 -14.83 1.58 -4.91
C ILE A 260 -15.06 1.16 -6.35
N GLN A 261 -14.55 1.95 -7.27
CA GLN A 261 -14.84 1.80 -8.69
C GLN A 261 -13.57 1.72 -9.51
N GLY A 262 -13.64 1.07 -10.66
CA GLY A 262 -12.48 1.00 -11.54
C GLY A 262 -12.69 0.02 -12.66
N GLN A 263 -11.57 -0.33 -13.28
CA GLN A 263 -11.51 -1.21 -14.44
C GLN A 263 -10.69 -2.45 -14.13
N LEU A 264 -11.09 -3.54 -14.75
CA LEU A 264 -10.36 -4.81 -14.73
C LEU A 264 -10.62 -5.58 -16.02
N TYR A 265 -9.70 -6.45 -16.37
CA TYR A 265 -9.86 -7.45 -17.41
C TYR A 265 -10.21 -8.79 -16.79
N VAL A 266 -11.01 -9.58 -17.50
CA VAL A 266 -11.31 -10.96 -17.09
C VAL A 266 -10.09 -11.85 -17.31
N LYS A 267 -9.59 -12.43 -16.22
CA LYS A 267 -8.51 -13.43 -16.21
C LYS A 267 -9.13 -14.81 -16.41
N GLY A 268 -9.15 -15.26 -17.67
CA GLY A 268 -9.58 -16.59 -18.08
C GLY A 268 -8.63 -17.15 -19.15
N PHE A 269 -8.84 -18.41 -19.52
CA PHE A 269 -8.18 -19.01 -20.68
C PHE A 269 -9.08 -18.86 -21.91
N GLU A 270 -8.48 -18.77 -23.09
CA GLU A 270 -9.25 -18.84 -24.34
C GLU A 270 -10.13 -20.10 -24.33
N ASN A 271 -11.41 -19.93 -24.67
CA ASN A 271 -12.46 -20.96 -24.63
C ASN A 271 -12.91 -21.44 -23.24
N CYS A 272 -12.43 -20.84 -22.15
CA CYS A 272 -12.89 -21.10 -20.78
C CYS A 272 -13.51 -19.84 -20.16
N PRO A 273 -14.78 -19.53 -20.46
CA PRO A 273 -15.42 -18.31 -20.01
C PRO A 273 -15.70 -18.33 -18.50
N VAL A 274 -15.50 -17.19 -17.85
CA VAL A 274 -15.61 -17.00 -16.39
C VAL A 274 -17.05 -16.73 -15.99
N SER A 275 -17.54 -17.43 -14.98
CA SER A 275 -18.91 -17.25 -14.47
C SER A 275 -19.04 -15.98 -13.63
N VAL A 276 -20.17 -15.28 -13.82
CA VAL A 276 -20.59 -14.13 -13.02
C VAL A 276 -21.74 -14.56 -12.10
N TYR A 277 -21.83 -13.98 -10.92
CA TYR A 277 -22.77 -14.40 -9.88
C TYR A 277 -23.68 -13.27 -9.43
N LYS A 278 -24.91 -13.60 -9.02
CA LYS A 278 -25.75 -12.74 -8.17
C LYS A 278 -25.30 -12.91 -6.72
N GLY A 279 -25.06 -11.81 -6.02
CA GLY A 279 -24.34 -11.80 -4.75
C GLY A 279 -22.89 -12.29 -4.86
N TYR A 280 -22.19 -12.28 -3.73
CA TYR A 280 -20.80 -12.71 -3.61
C TYR A 280 -20.63 -13.73 -2.47
N GLY A 281 -19.45 -14.34 -2.38
CA GLY A 281 -19.13 -15.24 -1.28
C GLY A 281 -19.96 -16.53 -1.23
N GLU A 282 -20.28 -17.03 -0.04
CA GLU A 282 -21.10 -18.23 0.21
C GLU A 282 -22.54 -18.05 -0.29
N ARG A 283 -23.02 -16.80 -0.36
CA ARG A 283 -24.40 -16.45 -0.77
C ARG A 283 -24.58 -16.35 -2.28
N ARG A 284 -23.50 -16.45 -3.05
CA ARG A 284 -23.52 -16.25 -4.49
C ARG A 284 -24.38 -17.30 -5.21
N GLN A 285 -25.07 -16.88 -6.26
CA GLN A 285 -25.81 -17.75 -7.17
C GLN A 285 -25.37 -17.50 -8.60
N TYR A 286 -25.22 -18.54 -9.42
CA TYR A 286 -24.82 -18.34 -10.81
C TYR A 286 -25.85 -17.46 -11.54
N SER A 287 -25.39 -16.39 -12.18
CA SER A 287 -26.27 -15.39 -12.81
C SER A 287 -26.79 -15.82 -14.18
N GLY A 288 -26.31 -16.93 -14.75
CA GLY A 288 -26.52 -17.28 -16.15
C GLY A 288 -25.52 -16.63 -17.11
N VAL A 289 -24.73 -15.65 -16.65
CA VAL A 289 -23.77 -14.91 -17.47
C VAL A 289 -22.36 -15.49 -17.32
N ARG A 290 -21.66 -15.62 -18.47
CA ARG A 290 -20.22 -15.88 -18.51
C ARG A 290 -19.50 -14.84 -19.36
N LEU A 291 -18.28 -14.49 -18.97
CA LEU A 291 -17.43 -13.53 -19.66
C LEU A 291 -16.24 -14.22 -20.30
N GLN A 292 -15.89 -13.79 -21.51
CA GLN A 292 -14.68 -14.25 -22.17
C GLN A 292 -13.43 -13.65 -21.51
N ALA A 293 -12.30 -14.33 -21.66
CA ALA A 293 -11.00 -13.80 -21.26
C ALA A 293 -10.71 -12.46 -21.97
N ASP A 294 -9.90 -11.61 -21.34
CA ASP A 294 -9.45 -10.33 -21.90
C ASP A 294 -10.54 -9.29 -22.19
N VAL A 295 -11.77 -9.53 -21.75
CA VAL A 295 -12.84 -8.53 -21.79
C VAL A 295 -12.64 -7.53 -20.65
N LEU A 296 -12.56 -6.24 -21.01
CA LEU A 296 -12.53 -5.13 -20.06
C LEU A 296 -13.92 -4.95 -19.42
N ARG A 297 -13.95 -4.78 -18.10
CA ARG A 297 -15.16 -4.51 -17.32
C ARG A 297 -14.94 -3.36 -16.36
N GLN A 298 -15.99 -2.57 -16.19
CA GLN A 298 -16.10 -1.65 -15.06
C GLN A 298 -16.64 -2.41 -13.85
N PHE A 299 -16.22 -1.99 -12.66
CA PHE A 299 -16.86 -2.36 -11.41
C PHE A 299 -17.13 -1.10 -10.57
N THR A 300 -18.10 -1.19 -9.67
CA THR A 300 -18.62 -0.04 -8.88
C THR A 300 -18.57 -0.26 -7.39
N GLN A 301 -18.37 -1.52 -6.97
CA GLN A 301 -18.19 -1.89 -5.58
C GLN A 301 -17.19 -3.04 -5.47
N ILE A 302 -16.56 -3.12 -4.30
CA ILE A 302 -15.75 -4.26 -3.91
C ILE A 302 -16.25 -4.83 -2.58
N ALA A 303 -16.09 -6.13 -2.40
CA ALA A 303 -16.37 -6.81 -1.14
C ALA A 303 -15.30 -7.87 -0.89
N SER A 304 -15.16 -8.30 0.37
CA SER A 304 -14.38 -9.47 0.73
C SER A 304 -15.23 -10.46 1.50
N GLU A 305 -14.98 -11.74 1.26
CA GLU A 305 -15.45 -12.81 2.12
C GLU A 305 -14.30 -13.82 2.32
N ASN A 306 -13.97 -14.10 3.58
CA ASN A 306 -12.86 -14.98 3.95
C ASN A 306 -11.53 -14.58 3.26
N GLY A 307 -11.26 -13.29 3.15
CA GLY A 307 -10.05 -12.73 2.49
C GLY A 307 -10.04 -12.85 0.96
N ASN A 308 -11.17 -13.21 0.34
CA ASN A 308 -11.27 -13.25 -1.12
C ASN A 308 -11.99 -12.01 -1.63
N LEU A 309 -11.34 -11.24 -2.51
CA LEU A 309 -11.95 -10.10 -3.18
C LEU A 309 -13.05 -10.51 -4.17
N TRP A 310 -14.07 -9.67 -4.24
CA TRP A 310 -15.17 -9.73 -5.20
C TRP A 310 -15.43 -8.33 -5.77
N TYR A 311 -15.69 -8.25 -7.07
CA TYR A 311 -15.92 -7.00 -7.79
C TYR A 311 -17.33 -6.97 -8.37
N CYS A 312 -18.11 -5.94 -8.04
CA CYS A 312 -19.47 -5.76 -8.54
C CYS A 312 -19.44 -5.06 -9.90
N LEU A 313 -19.79 -5.79 -10.95
CA LEU A 313 -19.87 -5.35 -12.34
C LEU A 313 -21.16 -4.58 -12.68
N GLY A 314 -22.00 -4.27 -11.66
CA GLY A 314 -23.30 -3.63 -11.79
C GLY A 314 -24.47 -4.57 -11.46
N ASP A 315 -25.59 -4.03 -10.98
CA ASP A 315 -26.84 -4.77 -10.71
C ASP A 315 -26.66 -6.05 -9.88
N ASP A 316 -25.85 -6.00 -8.83
CA ASP A 316 -25.52 -7.16 -7.98
C ASP A 316 -24.88 -8.33 -8.77
N LEU A 317 -24.20 -8.05 -9.88
CA LEU A 317 -23.42 -9.03 -10.63
C LEU A 317 -21.96 -8.98 -10.18
N TRP A 318 -21.46 -10.09 -9.64
CA TRP A 318 -20.13 -10.18 -9.04
C TRP A 318 -19.22 -11.16 -9.76
N ILE A 319 -17.95 -10.79 -9.86
CA ILE A 319 -16.85 -11.65 -10.29
C ILE A 319 -15.85 -11.83 -9.15
N LYS A 320 -15.34 -13.05 -8.98
CA LYS A 320 -14.33 -13.35 -7.96
C LYS A 320 -12.97 -12.82 -8.42
N GLY A 321 -12.21 -12.21 -7.51
CA GLY A 321 -10.95 -11.53 -7.81
C GLY A 321 -9.86 -12.42 -8.42
N ASN A 322 -9.86 -13.73 -8.17
CA ASN A 322 -8.91 -14.64 -8.82
C ASN A 322 -9.14 -14.78 -10.35
N PHE A 323 -10.27 -14.28 -10.86
CA PHE A 323 -10.59 -14.20 -12.28
C PHE A 323 -10.52 -12.77 -12.84
N VAL A 324 -9.77 -11.88 -12.19
CA VAL A 324 -9.50 -10.53 -12.69
C VAL A 324 -8.00 -10.30 -12.87
N LYS A 325 -7.65 -9.36 -13.75
CA LYS A 325 -6.30 -8.84 -13.98
C LYS A 325 -6.39 -7.39 -14.42
N TYR A 326 -5.29 -6.65 -14.43
CA TYR A 326 -5.28 -5.20 -14.62
C TYR A 326 -4.79 -4.75 -16.00
N ASN A 327 -4.38 -5.70 -16.83
CA ASN A 327 -3.96 -5.47 -18.20
C ASN A 327 -4.47 -6.58 -19.13
N LYS A 328 -4.35 -6.34 -20.44
CA LYS A 328 -4.73 -7.30 -21.47
C LYS A 328 -3.57 -8.27 -21.75
N GLY A 329 -3.89 -9.54 -22.02
CA GLY A 329 -2.90 -10.57 -22.38
C GLY A 329 -2.19 -11.22 -21.19
N ALA A 330 -1.17 -12.03 -21.48
CA ALA A 330 -0.28 -12.59 -20.47
C ALA A 330 0.82 -11.58 -20.15
N VAL A 331 1.14 -11.43 -18.86
CA VAL A 331 2.14 -10.48 -18.37
C VAL A 331 3.39 -11.25 -17.99
N ALA A 332 4.56 -10.68 -18.27
CA ALA A 332 5.80 -11.13 -17.65
C ALA A 332 5.64 -11.11 -16.13
N ILE A 333 6.04 -12.19 -15.45
CA ILE A 333 5.87 -12.31 -14.00
C ILE A 333 6.96 -11.47 -13.35
N ALA A 334 6.64 -10.26 -12.87
CA ALA A 334 7.62 -9.50 -12.10
C ALA A 334 8.01 -10.21 -10.79
N PRO A 335 9.17 -9.85 -10.23
CA PRO A 335 9.61 -10.40 -8.97
C PRO A 335 8.63 -10.13 -7.82
N ARG A 336 8.60 -11.08 -6.88
CA ARG A 336 7.86 -10.96 -5.62
C ARG A 336 8.75 -10.34 -4.56
N VAL A 337 8.34 -9.25 -3.93
CA VAL A 337 9.07 -8.68 -2.78
C VAL A 337 9.04 -9.70 -1.64
N GLN A 338 10.21 -10.16 -1.20
CA GLN A 338 10.31 -11.16 -0.14
C GLN A 338 11.69 -11.07 0.49
N ASN A 339 11.73 -10.99 1.82
CA ASN A 339 12.99 -10.90 2.57
C ASN A 339 13.42 -12.27 3.09
N GLY A 340 14.71 -12.56 3.03
CA GLY A 340 15.29 -13.75 3.65
C GLY A 340 16.80 -13.83 3.53
N LEU A 341 17.35 -14.97 3.91
CA LEU A 341 18.78 -15.28 3.79
C LEU A 341 19.00 -16.45 2.84
N VAL A 342 20.01 -16.33 2.00
CA VAL A 342 20.51 -17.38 1.13
C VAL A 342 21.99 -17.61 1.39
N MET A 343 22.45 -18.85 1.24
CA MET A 343 23.86 -19.23 1.28
C MET A 343 24.24 -19.80 -0.07
N THR A 344 25.30 -19.29 -0.68
CA THR A 344 25.84 -19.83 -1.94
C THR A 344 26.37 -21.26 -1.74
N VAL A 345 26.12 -22.13 -2.72
CA VAL A 345 26.62 -23.53 -2.71
C VAL A 345 27.78 -23.74 -3.70
N LYS A 346 28.13 -22.69 -4.45
CA LYS A 346 29.32 -22.56 -5.29
C LYS A 346 29.60 -21.08 -5.51
N THR A 347 30.72 -20.75 -6.17
CA THR A 347 30.94 -19.39 -6.68
C THR A 347 29.80 -19.03 -7.63
N THR A 348 29.07 -17.96 -7.31
CA THR A 348 27.76 -17.65 -7.92
C THR A 348 27.84 -16.32 -8.66
N PRO A 349 27.55 -16.26 -9.97
CA PRO A 349 27.49 -15.00 -10.72
C PRO A 349 26.38 -14.08 -10.23
N ILE A 350 26.62 -12.77 -10.32
CA ILE A 350 25.61 -11.73 -10.10
C ILE A 350 25.14 -11.24 -11.46
N TYR A 351 23.83 -11.15 -11.64
CA TYR A 351 23.15 -10.69 -12.85
C TYR A 351 22.45 -9.36 -12.64
N GLY A 352 22.33 -8.57 -13.71
CA GLY A 352 21.65 -7.28 -13.76
C GLY A 352 20.13 -7.39 -13.79
N ASP A 353 19.58 -8.54 -14.18
CA ASP A 353 18.14 -8.74 -14.36
C ASP A 353 17.65 -10.05 -13.73
N ALA A 354 16.32 -10.14 -13.54
CA ALA A 354 15.66 -11.25 -12.86
C ALA A 354 15.64 -12.56 -13.66
N ASN A 355 15.79 -12.52 -15.00
CA ASN A 355 15.97 -13.72 -15.82
C ASN A 355 17.40 -14.24 -15.81
N CYS A 356 18.34 -13.50 -15.20
CA CYS A 356 19.75 -13.84 -15.14
C CYS A 356 20.39 -13.94 -16.55
N GLU A 357 20.05 -13.00 -17.42
CA GLU A 357 20.58 -12.92 -18.80
C GLU A 357 21.70 -11.87 -18.92
N ASP A 358 21.63 -10.78 -18.14
CA ASP A 358 22.62 -9.72 -18.07
C ASP A 358 23.69 -10.05 -17.01
N ASN A 359 24.81 -10.65 -17.40
CA ASN A 359 25.88 -10.99 -16.46
C ASN A 359 26.65 -9.72 -16.05
N ALA A 360 26.55 -9.33 -14.77
CA ALA A 360 27.19 -8.12 -14.25
C ALA A 360 28.71 -8.25 -14.05
N GLY A 361 29.32 -9.38 -14.42
CA GLY A 361 30.77 -9.64 -14.32
C GLY A 361 31.29 -9.78 -12.88
N ARG A 362 30.41 -9.76 -11.88
CA ARG A 362 30.73 -9.92 -10.45
C ARG A 362 30.26 -11.28 -9.96
N GLN A 363 30.89 -11.79 -8.90
CA GLN A 363 30.56 -13.10 -8.34
C GLN A 363 30.59 -13.06 -6.81
N LEU A 364 29.74 -13.88 -6.21
CA LEU A 364 29.76 -14.18 -4.79
C LEU A 364 30.66 -15.38 -4.52
N ARG A 365 31.38 -15.34 -3.41
CA ARG A 365 32.21 -16.46 -2.97
C ARG A 365 31.33 -17.65 -2.59
N ASP A 366 31.84 -18.86 -2.79
CA ASP A 366 31.23 -20.07 -2.24
C ASP A 366 31.07 -19.99 -0.70
N ASN A 367 30.01 -20.60 -0.17
CA ASN A 367 29.65 -20.60 1.25
C ASN A 367 29.53 -19.21 1.90
N SER A 368 29.09 -18.19 1.14
CA SER A 368 28.79 -16.86 1.67
C SER A 368 27.28 -16.65 1.85
N GLN A 369 26.89 -15.97 2.93
CA GLN A 369 25.49 -15.68 3.23
C GLN A 369 25.10 -14.27 2.83
N TRP A 370 23.92 -14.12 2.22
CA TRP A 370 23.42 -12.85 1.71
C TRP A 370 21.94 -12.70 2.01
N HIS A 371 21.54 -11.46 2.31
CA HIS A 371 20.14 -11.09 2.35
C HIS A 371 19.61 -10.94 0.93
N TYR A 372 18.42 -11.49 0.68
CA TYR A 372 17.64 -11.19 -0.51
C TYR A 372 16.37 -10.43 -0.14
N PHE A 373 15.88 -9.62 -1.07
CA PHE A 373 14.76 -8.69 -0.91
C PHE A 373 13.62 -8.94 -1.90
N ALA A 374 13.87 -9.74 -2.95
CA ALA A 374 12.84 -10.20 -3.87
C ALA A 374 13.16 -11.59 -4.43
N VAL A 375 12.13 -12.30 -4.90
CA VAL A 375 12.20 -13.61 -5.52
C VAL A 375 11.51 -13.55 -6.88
N TYR A 376 12.21 -13.91 -7.93
CA TYR A 376 11.64 -14.09 -9.26
C TYR A 376 11.35 -15.56 -9.51
N LYS A 377 10.20 -15.88 -10.11
CA LYS A 377 9.84 -17.23 -10.54
C LYS A 377 9.08 -17.18 -11.86
N ASN A 378 9.65 -17.79 -12.90
CA ASN A 378 9.01 -17.90 -14.20
C ASN A 378 9.39 -19.22 -14.88
N ALA A 379 8.42 -20.03 -15.29
CA ALA A 379 8.58 -21.20 -16.14
C ALA A 379 9.88 -22.04 -15.93
N GLY A 380 10.11 -22.52 -14.69
CA GLY A 380 11.27 -23.36 -14.37
C GLY A 380 12.54 -22.59 -13.96
N HIS A 381 12.56 -21.28 -14.15
CA HIS A 381 13.59 -20.38 -13.64
C HIS A 381 13.20 -19.78 -12.29
N SER A 382 14.18 -19.55 -11.43
CA SER A 382 14.01 -18.81 -10.17
C SER A 382 15.28 -18.06 -9.80
N ALA A 383 15.14 -16.85 -9.29
CA ALA A 383 16.26 -16.00 -8.88
C ALA A 383 15.94 -15.20 -7.61
N TYR A 384 16.98 -14.78 -6.90
CA TYR A 384 16.91 -13.95 -5.69
C TYR A 384 17.56 -12.59 -5.95
N ASN A 385 16.89 -11.50 -5.58
CA ASN A 385 17.45 -10.14 -5.64
C ASN A 385 18.18 -9.78 -4.35
N LEU A 386 19.42 -9.34 -4.46
CA LEU A 386 20.28 -8.91 -3.35
C LEU A 386 20.30 -7.39 -3.16
N GLY A 387 19.45 -6.66 -3.88
CA GLY A 387 19.35 -5.20 -3.88
C GLY A 387 19.74 -4.58 -5.23
N GLY A 388 18.96 -3.60 -5.69
CA GLY A 388 19.14 -2.98 -7.01
C GLY A 388 19.10 -4.03 -8.12
N ASN A 389 20.08 -3.98 -9.03
CA ASN A 389 20.22 -4.91 -10.15
C ASN A 389 21.19 -6.05 -9.84
N GLN A 390 20.99 -6.69 -8.70
CA GLN A 390 21.86 -7.78 -8.28
C GLN A 390 21.00 -8.99 -8.07
N TRP A 391 20.99 -9.88 -9.06
CA TRP A 391 20.23 -11.11 -9.07
C TRP A 391 21.18 -12.29 -9.04
N ILE A 392 20.79 -13.35 -8.34
CA ILE A 392 21.50 -14.63 -8.34
C ILE A 392 20.52 -15.77 -8.59
N GLU A 393 20.97 -16.80 -9.29
CA GLU A 393 20.11 -17.94 -9.59
C GLU A 393 19.79 -18.77 -8.35
N ALA A 394 18.55 -19.23 -8.26
CA ALA A 394 18.10 -20.02 -7.12
C ALA A 394 18.76 -21.40 -7.04
N GLN A 395 19.21 -21.95 -8.17
CA GLN A 395 19.96 -23.22 -8.21
C GLN A 395 21.37 -23.12 -7.62
N ASP A 396 21.90 -21.90 -7.48
CA ASP A 396 23.26 -21.64 -7.01
C ASP A 396 23.33 -21.37 -5.50
N VAL A 397 22.17 -21.40 -4.82
CA VAL A 397 22.04 -21.11 -3.40
C VAL A 397 21.09 -22.06 -2.67
N LYS A 398 21.18 -22.07 -1.34
CA LYS A 398 20.19 -22.68 -0.45
C LYS A 398 19.61 -21.63 0.50
N ILE A 399 18.30 -21.70 0.76
CA ILE A 399 17.66 -20.83 1.76
C ILE A 399 18.16 -21.21 3.15
N VAL A 400 18.55 -20.19 3.93
CA VAL A 400 18.88 -20.33 5.35
C VAL A 400 17.60 -20.09 6.13
N LYS A 401 17.18 -21.10 6.91
CA LYS A 401 15.97 -21.06 7.73
C LYS A 401 16.21 -20.38 9.07
#